data_AF-A0A0N4YIT0-F1
#
_entry.id   AF-A0A0N4YIT0-F1
#
_cell.length_a   1.000
_cell.length_b   1.000
_cell.length_c   1.000
_cell.angle_alpha   90.00
_cell.angle_beta   90.00
_cell.angle_gamma   90.00
#
_symmetry.space_group_name_H-M   'P 1'
#
loop_
_entity.id
_entity.type
_entity.pdbx_description
1 polymer ?
#
loop_
_entity_poly.entity_id
_entity_poly.type
_entity_poly.pdbx_seq_one_letter_code
_entity_poly.pdbx_strand_id
1 'polypeptide(L)'
;MKGVRSNFQGSINPDVQIETHNYNITTMENFTHFVQRMRYGSLTDGKVDLVLSCVDNFEARMAVNTACNEENQVWMESGVSENAVSGHIQYIEPGRTACFACVPPLVVASNIDERTLKREGVCAASLPTTMAVVAGFLVQNALKYLLNFGEVSMYVGYNALLDFFPRQEMKPNDHRI
;
A
#
# COMPACT_ATOMS: atom_id res chain seq x y z
N MET A 1 17.88 1.91 30.51
CA MET A 1 18.55 2.61 29.39
C MET A 1 17.55 2.79 28.26
N LYS A 2 17.07 4.02 28.02
CA LYS A 2 16.17 4.33 26.90
C LYS A 2 17.04 4.47 25.65
N GLY A 3 17.02 3.46 24.78
CA GLY A 3 17.65 3.55 23.47
C GLY A 3 16.85 4.51 22.60
N VAL A 4 17.36 5.72 22.42
CA VAL A 4 16.88 6.65 21.39
C VAL A 4 17.20 6.00 20.04
N ARG A 5 16.22 5.34 19.41
CA ARG A 5 16.29 5.12 17.97
C ARG A 5 16.10 6.49 17.35
N SER A 6 17.18 7.09 16.85
CA SER A 6 17.09 8.30 16.03
C SER A 6 16.23 7.97 14.81
N ASN A 7 15.01 8.51 14.73
CA ASN A 7 14.19 8.43 13.53
C ASN A 7 14.92 9.17 12.40
N PHE A 8 15.59 8.42 11.51
CA PHE A 8 16.41 8.97 10.41
C PHE A 8 15.66 10.04 9.59
N GLN A 9 14.37 9.83 9.35
CA GLN A 9 13.51 10.80 8.65
C GLN A 9 13.40 12.14 9.41
N GLY A 10 13.30 12.12 10.74
CA GLY A 10 13.25 13.34 11.55
C GLY A 10 14.56 14.13 11.54
N SER A 11 15.68 13.50 11.19
CA SER A 11 16.95 14.20 10.98
C SER A 11 17.07 14.86 9.60
N ILE A 12 16.28 14.42 8.61
CA ILE A 12 16.24 15.00 7.26
C ILE A 12 15.36 16.24 7.25
N ASN A 13 14.15 16.13 7.82
CA ASN A 13 13.22 17.25 7.94
C ASN A 13 12.59 17.25 9.35
N PRO A 14 13.00 18.16 10.24
CA PRO A 14 12.49 18.22 11.61
C PRO A 14 11.03 18.70 11.71
N ASP A 15 10.48 19.30 10.64
CA ASP A 15 9.11 19.80 10.62
C ASP A 15 8.07 18.68 10.39
N VAL A 16 8.53 17.48 10.02
CA VAL A 16 7.65 16.33 9.79
C VAL A 16 7.37 15.62 11.11
N GLN A 17 6.09 15.54 11.48
CA GLN A 17 5.64 14.75 12.61
C GLN A 17 5.56 13.27 12.22
N ILE A 18 6.20 12.40 13.01
CA ILE A 18 6.26 10.97 12.75
C ILE A 18 5.79 10.21 13.97
N GLU A 19 4.75 9.39 13.78
CA GLU A 19 4.32 8.37 14.72
C GLU A 19 4.64 6.99 14.13
N THR A 20 5.27 6.12 14.94
CA THR A 20 5.66 4.78 14.49
C THR A 20 5.05 3.72 15.37
N HIS A 21 4.62 2.64 14.75
CA HIS A 21 4.10 1.47 15.43
C HIS A 21 4.83 0.21 14.97
N ASN A 22 5.29 -0.60 15.93
CA ASN A 22 6.01 -1.83 15.66
C ASN A 22 5.16 -3.04 16.09
N TYR A 23 4.20 -3.40 15.25
CA TYR A 23 3.34 -4.55 15.45
C TYR A 23 2.82 -5.10 14.12
N ASN A 24 2.28 -6.31 14.12
CA ASN A 24 1.61 -6.90 12.97
C ASN A 24 0.14 -6.45 12.92
N ILE A 25 -0.25 -5.72 11.87
CA ILE A 25 -1.62 -5.21 11.67
C ILE A 25 -2.66 -6.31 11.44
N THR A 26 -2.26 -7.55 11.11
CA THR A 26 -3.20 -8.63 10.80
C THR A 26 -3.74 -9.34 12.04
N THR A 27 -3.17 -9.11 13.22
CA THR A 27 -3.72 -9.66 14.46
C THR A 27 -4.92 -8.84 14.93
N MET A 28 -5.93 -9.50 15.50
CA MET A 28 -7.19 -8.86 15.88
C MET A 28 -7.02 -7.64 16.80
N GLU A 29 -6.15 -7.74 17.80
CA GLU A 29 -5.87 -6.64 18.74
C GLU A 29 -5.22 -5.44 18.01
N ASN A 30 -4.18 -5.70 17.21
CA ASN A 30 -3.46 -4.64 16.52
C ASN A 30 -4.25 -4.05 15.35
N PHE A 31 -5.12 -4.84 14.72
CA PHE A 31 -6.02 -4.37 13.67
C PHE A 31 -6.94 -3.26 14.20
N THR A 32 -7.49 -3.46 15.41
CA THR A 32 -8.32 -2.47 16.08
C THR A 32 -7.54 -1.18 16.32
N HIS A 33 -6.31 -1.28 16.82
CA HIS A 33 -5.45 -0.11 17.02
C HIS A 33 -5.07 0.57 15.69
N PHE A 34 -4.78 -0.19 14.64
CA PHE A 34 -4.51 0.33 13.30
C PHE A 34 -5.68 1.16 12.76
N VAL A 35 -6.91 0.66 12.86
CA VAL A 35 -8.12 1.40 12.47
C VAL A 35 -8.30 2.66 13.33
N GLN A 36 -8.02 2.59 14.64
CA GLN A 36 -8.07 3.77 15.51
C GLN A 36 -7.07 4.86 15.08
N ARG A 37 -5.83 4.50 14.74
CA ARG A 37 -4.85 5.48 14.23
C ARG A 37 -5.22 6.02 12.86
N MET A 38 -5.89 5.23 12.01
CA MET A 38 -6.45 5.74 10.75
C MET A 38 -7.54 6.80 10.99
N ARG A 39 -8.39 6.61 12.00
CA ARG A 39 -9.49 7.52 12.35
C ARG A 39 -9.08 8.79 13.10
N TYR A 40 -7.99 8.75 13.86
CA TYR A 40 -7.63 9.81 14.81
C TYR A 40 -6.14 10.18 14.80
N GLY A 41 -5.38 9.70 13.82
CA GLY A 41 -3.93 9.89 13.73
C GLY A 41 -3.49 10.99 12.77
N SER A 42 -4.41 11.80 12.24
CA SER A 42 -4.03 12.96 11.42
C SER A 42 -3.44 14.10 12.25
N LEU A 43 -2.88 15.11 11.57
CA LEU A 43 -2.35 16.33 12.19
C LEU A 43 -3.40 17.14 12.97
N THR A 44 -4.69 16.87 12.74
CA THR A 44 -5.82 17.54 13.41
C THR A 44 -6.59 16.59 14.32
N ASP A 45 -5.95 15.50 14.79
CA ASP A 45 -6.55 14.45 15.62
C ASP A 45 -7.79 13.79 14.96
N GLY A 46 -7.83 13.78 13.63
CA GLY A 46 -8.92 13.24 12.82
C GLY A 46 -8.45 12.11 11.91
N LYS A 47 -9.27 11.82 10.90
CA LYS A 47 -9.00 10.78 9.91
C LYS A 47 -7.81 11.18 9.05
N VAL A 48 -6.93 10.23 8.76
CA VAL A 48 -5.77 10.45 7.89
C VAL A 48 -6.21 10.74 6.45
N ASP A 49 -5.48 11.61 5.76
CA ASP A 49 -5.84 12.04 4.40
C ASP A 49 -5.67 10.92 3.36
N LEU A 50 -4.65 10.07 3.56
CA LEU A 50 -4.30 9.00 2.63
C LEU A 50 -3.56 7.87 3.35
N VAL A 51 -3.88 6.62 3.02
CA VAL A 51 -3.12 5.44 3.45
C VAL A 51 -2.28 4.93 2.28
N LEU A 52 -1.01 4.59 2.52
CA LEU A 52 -0.13 3.99 1.51
C LEU A 52 0.26 2.58 1.93
N SER A 53 -0.11 1.58 1.14
CA SER A 53 0.25 0.18 1.35
C SER A 53 1.51 -0.17 0.58
N CYS A 54 2.58 -0.50 1.32
CA CYS A 54 3.88 -0.91 0.79
C CYS A 54 4.32 -2.28 1.36
N VAL A 55 3.35 -3.13 1.71
CA VAL A 55 3.58 -4.44 2.33
C VAL A 55 3.91 -5.51 1.27
N ASP A 56 4.53 -6.60 1.70
CA ASP A 56 5.10 -7.63 0.82
C ASP A 56 4.27 -8.93 0.74
N ASN A 57 3.08 -8.96 1.34
CA ASN A 57 2.24 -10.15 1.42
C ASN A 57 0.75 -9.79 1.27
N PHE A 58 -0.04 -10.74 0.78
CA PHE A 58 -1.45 -10.56 0.50
C PHE A 58 -2.31 -10.46 1.76
N GLU A 59 -1.93 -11.13 2.85
CA GLU A 59 -2.64 -11.07 4.14
C GLU A 59 -2.71 -9.62 4.67
N ALA A 60 -1.57 -8.92 4.69
CA ALA A 60 -1.50 -7.53 5.09
C ALA A 60 -2.21 -6.59 4.11
N ARG A 61 -2.11 -6.83 2.78
CA ARG A 61 -2.89 -6.07 1.79
C ARG A 61 -4.38 -6.19 2.03
N MET A 62 -4.85 -7.39 2.35
CA MET A 62 -6.25 -7.63 2.68
C MET A 62 -6.67 -6.96 3.97
N ALA A 63 -5.84 -6.96 5.01
CA ALA A 63 -6.12 -6.21 6.24
C ALA A 63 -6.28 -4.71 5.95
N VAL A 64 -5.37 -4.10 5.18
CA VAL A 64 -5.49 -2.69 4.77
C VAL A 64 -6.76 -2.45 3.97
N ASN A 65 -7.07 -3.33 3.00
CA ASN A 65 -8.29 -3.24 2.19
C ASN A 65 -9.56 -3.27 3.06
N THR A 66 -9.66 -4.22 3.99
CA THR A 66 -10.82 -4.34 4.89
C THR A 66 -10.98 -3.08 5.73
N ALA A 67 -9.92 -2.61 6.38
CA ALA A 67 -9.94 -1.39 7.16
C ALA A 67 -10.37 -0.18 6.31
N CYS A 68 -9.81 -0.03 5.11
CA CYS A 68 -10.12 1.12 4.27
C CYS A 68 -11.54 1.09 3.70
N ASN A 69 -12.08 -0.09 3.36
CA ASN A 69 -13.47 -0.21 2.92
C ASN A 69 -14.45 0.12 4.06
N GLU A 70 -14.23 -0.41 5.26
CA GLU A 70 -15.08 -0.12 6.43
C GLU A 70 -15.05 1.36 6.83
N GLU A 71 -13.89 1.99 6.74
CA GLU A 71 -13.71 3.41 7.08
C GLU A 71 -14.03 4.36 5.93
N ASN A 72 -14.33 3.86 4.73
CA ASN A 72 -14.37 4.66 3.50
C ASN A 72 -13.10 5.54 3.35
N GLN A 73 -11.92 4.96 3.60
CA GLN A 73 -10.62 5.61 3.53
C GLN A 73 -10.03 5.46 2.13
N VAL A 74 -9.64 6.59 1.53
CA VAL A 74 -8.87 6.57 0.28
C VAL A 74 -7.46 6.08 0.58
N TRP A 75 -6.96 5.18 -0.27
CA TRP A 75 -5.64 4.60 -0.12
C TRP A 75 -4.99 4.29 -1.46
N MET A 76 -3.67 4.10 -1.46
CA MET A 76 -2.93 3.63 -2.61
C MET A 76 -2.13 2.39 -2.25
N GLU A 77 -2.19 1.40 -3.11
CA GLU A 77 -1.43 0.16 -3.00
C GLU A 77 -0.22 0.21 -3.93
N SER A 78 0.85 -0.47 -3.53
CA SER A 78 2.03 -0.68 -4.36
C SER A 78 2.58 -2.10 -4.21
N GLY A 79 3.13 -2.61 -5.29
CA GLY A 79 3.74 -3.94 -5.33
C GLY A 79 4.90 -4.02 -6.30
N VAL A 80 5.88 -4.85 -5.96
CA VAL A 80 7.00 -5.24 -6.82
C VAL A 80 6.96 -6.76 -6.96
N SER A 81 7.21 -7.28 -8.16
CA SER A 81 7.23 -8.72 -8.40
C SER A 81 8.42 -9.41 -7.72
N GLU A 82 8.29 -10.70 -7.42
CA GLU A 82 9.35 -11.49 -6.78
C GLU A 82 10.65 -11.58 -7.59
N ASN A 83 10.59 -11.37 -8.90
CA ASN A 83 11.77 -11.32 -9.78
C ASN A 83 12.32 -9.90 -9.96
N ALA A 84 11.75 -8.90 -9.28
CA ALA A 84 12.12 -7.48 -9.29
C ALA A 84 12.11 -6.77 -10.65
N VAL A 85 11.54 -7.36 -11.71
CA VAL A 85 11.50 -6.72 -13.05
C VAL A 85 10.14 -6.15 -13.41
N SER A 86 9.20 -6.12 -12.46
CA SER A 86 7.94 -5.43 -12.62
C SER A 86 7.42 -4.88 -11.30
N GLY A 87 6.53 -3.91 -11.38
CA GLY A 87 5.83 -3.36 -10.23
C GLY A 87 4.60 -2.56 -10.65
N HIS A 88 3.87 -2.04 -9.68
CA HIS A 88 2.71 -1.21 -9.94
C HIS A 88 2.35 -0.34 -8.75
N ILE A 89 1.51 0.65 -9.03
CA ILE A 89 0.72 1.36 -8.02
C ILE A 89 -0.76 1.34 -8.42
N GLN A 90 -1.65 1.34 -7.43
CA GLN A 90 -3.09 1.42 -7.64
C GLN A 90 -3.71 2.42 -6.67
N TYR A 91 -4.53 3.32 -7.18
CA TYR A 91 -5.38 4.21 -6.39
C TYR A 91 -6.73 3.55 -6.11
N ILE A 92 -7.11 3.52 -4.83
CA ILE A 92 -8.29 2.83 -4.35
C ILE A 92 -9.16 3.81 -3.55
N GLU A 93 -10.34 4.07 -4.09
CA GLU A 93 -11.39 4.85 -3.46
C GLU A 93 -12.60 3.93 -3.28
N PRO A 94 -12.90 3.48 -2.04
CA PRO A 94 -13.99 2.56 -1.77
C PRO A 94 -15.30 3.01 -2.42
N GLY A 95 -15.93 2.10 -3.16
CA GLY A 95 -17.18 2.36 -3.90
C GLY A 95 -17.03 3.12 -5.23
N ARG A 96 -15.87 3.72 -5.54
CA ARG A 96 -15.62 4.42 -6.82
C ARG A 96 -14.64 3.71 -7.73
N THR A 97 -13.57 3.14 -7.20
CA THR A 97 -12.61 2.32 -7.96
C THR A 97 -12.54 0.90 -7.41
N ALA A 98 -11.93 -0.01 -8.17
CA ALA A 98 -11.75 -1.40 -7.73
C ALA A 98 -10.97 -1.46 -6.41
N CYS A 99 -11.54 -2.08 -5.38
CA CYS A 99 -10.82 -2.45 -4.18
C CYS A 99 -9.88 -3.64 -4.48
N PHE A 100 -8.96 -3.95 -3.56
CA PHE A 100 -8.03 -5.07 -3.76
C PHE A 100 -8.76 -6.42 -3.89
N ALA A 101 -9.90 -6.57 -3.23
CA ALA A 101 -10.75 -7.76 -3.31
C ALA A 101 -11.63 -7.84 -4.57
N CYS A 102 -11.74 -6.77 -5.37
CA CYS A 102 -12.48 -6.77 -6.63
C CYS A 102 -11.79 -7.62 -7.70
N VAL A 103 -10.45 -7.59 -7.74
CA VAL A 103 -9.61 -8.36 -8.68
C VAL A 103 -8.54 -9.10 -7.89
N PRO A 104 -8.91 -10.07 -7.05
CA PRO A 104 -7.95 -10.73 -6.17
C PRO A 104 -6.98 -11.59 -7.01
N PRO A 105 -5.71 -11.67 -6.61
CA PRO A 105 -4.79 -12.66 -7.14
C PRO A 105 -5.36 -14.08 -6.98
N LEU A 106 -4.99 -14.99 -7.88
CA LEU A 106 -5.49 -16.38 -7.86
C LEU A 106 -5.29 -17.06 -6.49
N VAL A 107 -4.15 -16.81 -5.85
CA VAL A 107 -3.80 -17.33 -4.51
C VAL A 107 -4.86 -16.97 -3.47
N VAL A 108 -5.26 -15.70 -3.46
CA VAL A 108 -6.30 -15.17 -2.57
C VAL A 108 -7.67 -15.74 -2.96
N ALA A 109 -7.97 -15.81 -4.26
CA ALA A 109 -9.24 -16.33 -4.76
C ALA A 109 -9.43 -17.83 -4.47
N SER A 110 -8.35 -18.60 -4.43
CA SER A 110 -8.34 -20.04 -4.19
C SER A 110 -8.18 -20.43 -2.71
N ASN A 111 -8.13 -19.47 -1.78
CA ASN A 111 -7.87 -19.70 -0.35
C ASN A 111 -6.61 -20.55 -0.10
N ILE A 112 -5.60 -20.42 -0.97
CA ILE A 112 -4.31 -21.07 -0.79
C ILE A 112 -3.47 -20.15 0.11
N ASP A 113 -2.87 -20.72 1.15
CA ASP A 113 -1.93 -19.96 1.99
C ASP A 113 -0.72 -19.54 1.14
N GLU A 114 -0.47 -18.23 1.04
CA GLU A 114 0.66 -17.66 0.30
C GLU A 114 2.01 -18.24 0.78
N ARG A 115 2.10 -18.67 2.04
CA ARG A 115 3.30 -19.33 2.59
C ARG A 115 3.65 -20.62 1.86
N THR A 116 2.67 -21.27 1.22
CA THR A 116 2.91 -22.48 0.41
C THR A 116 3.57 -22.18 -0.95
N LEU A 117 3.50 -20.93 -1.41
CA LEU A 117 4.17 -20.47 -2.64
C LEU A 117 5.58 -19.97 -2.37
N LYS A 118 5.84 -19.45 -1.18
CA LYS A 118 7.18 -19.06 -0.74
C LYS A 118 8.03 -20.30 -0.52
N ARG A 119 9.04 -20.51 -1.37
CA ARG A 119 10.05 -21.55 -1.16
C ARG A 119 10.97 -21.14 -0.01
N GLU A 120 11.04 -21.96 1.04
CA GLU A 120 11.97 -21.75 2.14
C GLU A 120 13.41 -21.61 1.62
N GLY A 121 14.10 -20.55 2.03
CA GLY A 121 15.49 -20.27 1.63
C GLY A 121 15.66 -19.50 0.31
N VAL A 122 14.58 -19.15 -0.40
CA VAL A 122 14.64 -18.30 -1.59
C VAL A 122 14.15 -16.89 -1.24
N CYS A 123 15.05 -15.92 -1.19
CA CYS A 123 14.64 -14.52 -1.13
C CYS A 123 14.04 -14.12 -2.47
N ALA A 124 12.90 -13.41 -2.44
CA ALA A 124 12.46 -12.64 -3.60
C ALA A 124 13.63 -11.76 -4.05
N ALA A 125 13.90 -11.72 -5.36
CA ALA A 125 14.85 -10.78 -5.89
C ALA A 125 14.36 -9.38 -5.53
N SER A 126 15.28 -8.55 -5.04
CA SER A 126 15.01 -7.17 -4.70
C SER A 126 16.06 -6.33 -5.41
N LEU A 127 15.62 -5.61 -6.44
CA LEU A 127 16.45 -4.62 -7.12
C LEU A 127 16.06 -3.22 -6.59
N PRO A 128 17.00 -2.48 -5.98
CA PRO A 128 16.75 -1.14 -5.49
C PRO A 128 16.20 -0.19 -6.55
N THR A 129 16.56 -0.40 -7.82
CA THR A 129 16.08 0.38 -8.97
C THR A 129 14.57 0.27 -9.15
N THR A 130 14.03 -0.95 -9.17
CA THR A 130 12.59 -1.17 -9.33
C THR A 130 11.80 -0.63 -8.14
N MET A 131 12.31 -0.83 -6.92
CA MET A 131 11.70 -0.27 -5.72
C MET A 131 11.68 1.27 -5.75
N ALA A 132 12.77 1.90 -6.19
CA ALA A 132 12.84 3.36 -6.30
C ALA A 132 11.87 3.93 -7.35
N VAL A 133 11.73 3.26 -8.51
CA VAL A 133 10.76 3.67 -9.55
C VAL A 133 9.32 3.57 -9.02
N VAL A 134 8.96 2.46 -8.39
CA VAL A 134 7.61 2.25 -7.84
C VAL A 134 7.32 3.23 -6.70
N ALA A 135 8.26 3.46 -5.79
CA ALA A 135 8.12 4.45 -4.73
C ALA A 135 7.96 5.87 -5.30
N GLY A 136 8.71 6.20 -6.35
CA GLY A 136 8.59 7.47 -7.07
C GLY A 136 7.19 7.66 -7.68
N PHE A 137 6.65 6.63 -8.34
CA PHE A 137 5.28 6.67 -8.84
C PHE A 137 4.26 6.83 -7.73
N LEU A 138 4.41 6.09 -6.63
CA LEU A 138 3.48 6.13 -5.50
C LEU A 138 3.40 7.53 -4.89
N VAL A 139 4.55 8.12 -4.56
CA VAL A 139 4.61 9.47 -3.98
C VAL A 139 4.14 10.52 -4.98
N GLN A 140 4.51 10.41 -6.26
CA GLN A 140 4.03 11.34 -7.27
C GLN A 140 2.49 11.29 -7.41
N ASN A 141 1.89 10.11 -7.33
CA ASN A 141 0.43 9.98 -7.38
C ASN A 141 -0.25 10.50 -6.11
N ALA A 142 0.35 10.27 -4.94
CA ALA A 142 -0.09 10.83 -3.67
C ALA A 142 -0.07 12.37 -3.69
N LEU A 143 0.99 12.99 -4.21
CA LEU A 143 1.09 14.44 -4.35
C LEU A 143 0.04 15.00 -5.30
N LYS A 144 -0.15 14.39 -6.49
CA LYS A 144 -1.21 14.79 -7.43
C LYS A 144 -2.59 14.79 -6.77
N TYR A 145 -2.87 13.76 -5.97
CA TYR A 145 -4.12 13.61 -5.23
C TYR A 145 -4.26 14.67 -4.12
N LEU A 146 -3.28 14.78 -3.21
CA LEU A 146 -3.36 15.67 -2.05
C LEU A 146 -3.34 17.16 -2.43
N LEU A 147 -2.60 17.51 -3.49
CA LEU A 147 -2.40 18.89 -3.92
C LEU A 147 -3.28 19.28 -5.12
N ASN A 148 -4.16 18.38 -5.59
CA ASN A 148 -5.10 18.61 -6.69
C ASN A 148 -4.45 19.17 -7.97
N PHE A 149 -3.36 18.54 -8.43
CA PHE A 149 -2.71 18.91 -9.69
C PHE A 149 -2.48 17.70 -10.60
N GLY A 150 -2.40 17.96 -11.90
CA GLY A 150 -2.25 16.91 -12.91
C GLY A 150 -3.42 15.93 -12.90
N GLU A 151 -3.16 14.69 -13.28
CA GLU A 151 -4.15 13.62 -13.37
C GLU A 151 -3.76 12.46 -12.46
N VAL A 152 -4.58 12.13 -11.47
CA VAL A 152 -4.36 10.96 -10.59
C VAL A 152 -4.55 9.68 -11.41
N SER A 153 -3.56 8.80 -11.38
CA SER A 153 -3.63 7.52 -12.08
C SER A 153 -4.35 6.49 -11.21
N MET A 154 -5.39 5.85 -11.75
CA MET A 154 -6.06 4.73 -11.07
C MET A 154 -5.16 3.50 -10.95
N TYR A 155 -4.43 3.18 -12.01
CA TYR A 155 -3.43 2.13 -12.03
C TYR A 155 -2.26 2.56 -12.93
N VAL A 156 -1.04 2.30 -12.48
CA VAL A 156 0.18 2.38 -13.30
C VAL A 156 0.99 1.13 -13.06
N GLY A 157 1.21 0.35 -14.11
CA GLY A 157 2.18 -0.74 -14.11
C GLY A 157 3.57 -0.25 -14.51
N TYR A 158 4.57 -1.05 -14.17
CA TYR A 158 5.96 -0.89 -14.60
C TYR A 158 6.49 -2.25 -15.02
N ASN A 159 6.97 -2.36 -16.26
CA ASN A 159 7.71 -3.51 -16.76
C ASN A 159 9.12 -3.06 -17.13
N ALA A 160 10.09 -3.45 -16.30
CA ALA A 160 11.49 -3.05 -16.42
C ALA A 160 12.22 -3.72 -17.60
N LEU A 161 11.68 -4.81 -18.14
CA LEU A 161 12.31 -5.50 -19.29
C LEU A 161 12.03 -4.81 -20.61
N LEU A 162 10.94 -4.03 -20.69
CA LEU A 162 10.43 -3.43 -21.92
C LEU A 162 10.28 -1.91 -21.81
N ASP A 163 10.74 -1.30 -20.72
CA ASP A 163 10.54 0.13 -20.41
C ASP A 163 9.08 0.57 -20.60
N PHE A 164 8.15 -0.26 -20.16
CA PHE A 164 6.72 -0.10 -20.44
C PHE A 164 5.92 0.26 -19.19
N PHE A 165 5.07 1.28 -19.32
CA PHE A 165 4.33 1.89 -18.21
C PHE A 165 2.82 1.95 -18.52
N PRO A 166 2.09 0.82 -18.47
CA PRO A 166 0.66 0.79 -18.79
C PRO A 166 -0.15 1.56 -17.75
N ARG A 167 -1.10 2.38 -18.22
CA ARG A 167 -2.15 3.00 -17.40
C ARG A 167 -3.46 2.28 -17.64
N GLN A 168 -4.21 2.00 -16.57
CA GLN A 168 -5.51 1.35 -16.64
C GLN A 168 -6.49 1.97 -15.66
N GLU A 169 -7.77 1.83 -15.97
CA GLU A 169 -8.86 2.14 -15.06
C GLU A 169 -9.49 0.83 -14.60
N MET A 170 -9.63 0.66 -13.28
CA MET A 170 -10.21 -0.54 -12.68
C MET A 170 -11.49 -0.15 -11.96
N LYS A 171 -12.62 -0.67 -12.44
CA LYS A 171 -13.94 -0.37 -11.88
C LYS A 171 -14.29 -1.32 -10.73
N PRO A 172 -15.10 -0.87 -9.76
CA PRO A 172 -15.63 -1.73 -8.70
C PRO A 172 -16.33 -2.97 -9.27
N ASN A 173 -16.34 -4.04 -8.48
CA ASN A 173 -17.14 -5.21 -8.75
C ASN A 173 -18.43 -5.12 -7.93
N ASP A 174 -19.59 -5.04 -8.59
CA ASP A 174 -20.90 -4.89 -7.94
C ASP A 174 -21.26 -6.01 -6.96
N HIS A 175 -20.54 -7.14 -7.01
CA HIS A 175 -20.73 -8.30 -6.13
C HIS A 175 -19.68 -8.42 -5.01
N ARG A 176 -18.70 -7.52 -4.94
CA ARG A 176 -17.61 -7.53 -3.94
C ARG A 176 -17.31 -6.10 -3.48
N ILE A 177 -18.06 -5.67 -2.45
CA ILE A 177 -17.90 -4.38 -1.76
C ILE A 177 -17.00 -4.59 -0.54
#